data_AF-A0AAD5NFN2-F1
#
_entry.id   AF-A0AAD5NFN2-F1
#
_cell.length_a   1.000
_cell.length_b   1.000
_cell.length_c   1.000
_cell.angle_alpha   90.00
_cell.angle_beta   90.00
_cell.angle_gamma   90.00
#
_symmetry.space_group_name_H-M   'P 1'
#
loop_
_entity.id
_entity.type
_entity.pdbx_description
1 polymer ?
#
loop_
_entity_poly.entity_id
_entity_poly.type
_entity_poly.pdbx_seq_one_letter_code
_entity_poly.pdbx_strand_id
1 'polypeptide(L)'
;MAARFTLRLRSQLLNALHHNPRIITTTSIKSHPSILSSLSDLRRQDQISSLNFLRLLSTARRNPTRSNRVDIGARARQLQNRRLWTYALTFSCIAGFIVIVLNNFQDQLVFYVTPTDALEKYSSNPTKSKFRLGGLVLEGSVAHPPSSTEMEFVVTDLITDILVRYQGSLPDLFREGHSVVVEGFVKPITEEIKNAKTEKSISEKARSGDVYFSATEVLAKHDEKYMPQEVAAAIEKNKKTIEEQQQQQQVEGGKES
;
A
#
# COMPACT_ATOMS: atom_id res chain seq x y z
N MET A 1 48.04 23.72 24.80
CA MET A 1 47.12 24.83 24.45
C MET A 1 45.85 24.22 23.87
N ALA A 2 44.67 24.55 24.39
CA ALA A 2 43.40 23.98 23.91
C ALA A 2 42.44 25.10 23.50
N ALA A 3 42.11 25.18 22.21
CA ALA A 3 41.29 26.26 21.66
C ALA A 3 39.79 26.04 21.95
N ARG A 4 39.13 27.09 22.45
CA ARG A 4 37.66 27.12 22.63
C ARG A 4 37.02 27.83 21.45
N PHE A 5 36.46 27.09 20.50
CA PHE A 5 35.65 27.69 19.44
C PHE A 5 34.24 28.03 19.94
N THR A 6 33.87 29.30 19.83
CA THR A 6 32.52 29.79 20.12
C THR A 6 31.81 30.11 18.81
N LEU A 7 30.61 29.56 18.61
CA LEU A 7 29.74 29.90 17.49
C LEU A 7 28.39 30.36 18.03
N ARG A 8 28.19 31.68 18.05
CA ARG A 8 26.87 32.31 18.23
C ARG A 8 26.27 32.52 16.84
N LEU A 9 25.19 31.83 16.50
CA LEU A 9 24.34 32.22 15.40
C LEU A 9 23.12 32.98 15.93
N ARG A 10 23.03 34.27 15.58
CA ARG A 10 21.78 35.03 15.55
C ARG A 10 21.28 35.01 14.11
N SER A 11 20.08 34.51 13.88
CA SER A 11 19.35 34.75 12.63
C SER A 11 18.20 35.73 12.91
N GLN A 12 18.30 36.91 12.32
CA GLN A 12 17.15 37.81 12.13
C GLN A 12 16.49 37.42 10.81
N LEU A 13 15.17 37.29 10.79
CA LEU A 13 14.39 37.31 9.56
C LEU A 13 13.18 38.23 9.77
N LEU A 14 13.31 39.44 9.24
CA LEU A 14 12.17 40.28 8.88
C LEU A 14 11.64 39.77 7.55
N ASN A 15 10.33 39.54 7.45
CA ASN A 15 9.66 39.43 6.17
C ASN A 15 8.41 40.32 6.21
N ALA A 16 8.46 41.42 5.46
CA ALA A 16 7.39 42.39 5.36
C ALA A 16 6.61 42.20 4.05
N LEU A 17 5.30 42.08 4.20
CA LEU A 17 4.24 42.48 3.28
C LEU A 17 4.62 42.83 1.83
N HIS A 18 4.09 42.07 0.88
CA HIS A 18 3.58 42.59 -0.40
C HIS A 18 2.36 41.76 -0.82
N HIS A 19 1.17 42.36 -0.79
CA HIS A 19 -0.03 41.78 -1.38
C HIS A 19 -0.79 42.90 -2.11
N ASN A 20 -1.07 42.69 -3.40
CA ASN A 20 -1.64 43.68 -4.32
C ASN A 20 -3.14 43.36 -4.52
N PRO A 21 -4.05 44.35 -4.63
CA PRO A 21 -5.48 44.11 -4.52
C PRO A 21 -6.16 43.80 -5.86
N ARG A 22 -7.33 43.17 -5.82
CA ARG A 22 -8.33 43.19 -6.91
C ARG A 22 -9.76 43.15 -6.36
N ILE A 23 -10.70 43.62 -7.18
CA ILE A 23 -11.95 44.28 -6.77
C ILE A 23 -13.18 43.55 -7.34
N ILE A 24 -14.16 43.28 -6.45
CA ILE A 24 -15.65 43.29 -6.57
C ILE A 24 -16.34 42.66 -7.81
N THR A 25 -17.34 41.76 -7.59
CA THR A 25 -18.79 41.96 -7.97
C THR A 25 -19.74 40.82 -7.55
N THR A 26 -20.85 41.19 -6.85
CA THR A 26 -22.25 40.62 -6.85
C THR A 26 -22.49 39.10 -6.55
N THR A 27 -23.58 38.64 -5.90
CA THR A 27 -24.99 39.09 -5.70
C THR A 27 -25.46 38.82 -4.24
N SER A 28 -26.22 39.70 -3.54
CA SER A 28 -27.67 40.03 -3.60
C SER A 28 -28.67 38.96 -3.11
N ILE A 29 -29.74 39.44 -2.43
CA ILE A 29 -30.90 38.74 -1.81
C ILE A 29 -30.56 38.13 -0.42
N LYS A 30 -31.25 38.40 0.71
CA LYS A 30 -32.41 39.29 1.03
C LYS A 30 -32.35 39.82 2.50
N SER A 31 -33.36 40.57 2.95
CA SER A 31 -33.52 41.17 4.29
C SER A 31 -34.95 41.04 4.86
N HIS A 32 -35.13 41.11 6.19
CA HIS A 32 -36.32 41.69 6.83
C HIS A 32 -35.96 42.42 8.16
N PRO A 33 -36.54 43.60 8.50
CA PRO A 33 -36.13 44.43 9.66
C PRO A 33 -37.27 44.82 10.63
N SER A 34 -36.91 45.34 11.82
CA SER A 34 -37.60 46.44 12.56
C SER A 34 -36.80 46.81 13.83
N ILE A 35 -36.25 48.04 13.97
CA ILE A 35 -36.85 49.25 14.60
C ILE A 35 -36.99 49.05 16.15
N LEU A 36 -36.20 49.63 17.08
CA LEU A 36 -35.64 50.98 17.33
C LEU A 36 -36.54 51.85 18.24
N SER A 37 -35.91 52.62 19.15
CA SER A 37 -36.49 53.58 20.13
C SER A 37 -37.11 52.94 21.39
N SER A 38 -37.27 53.63 22.53
CA SER A 38 -36.60 54.79 23.16
C SER A 38 -37.33 55.05 24.49
N LEU A 39 -36.63 55.41 25.57
CA LEU A 39 -36.96 56.51 26.52
C LEU A 39 -36.27 56.33 27.87
N SER A 40 -35.43 57.30 28.19
CA SER A 40 -35.06 57.69 29.55
C SER A 40 -36.16 58.52 30.19
N ASP A 41 -36.36 58.43 31.51
CA ASP A 41 -36.32 59.67 32.32
C ASP A 41 -36.19 59.51 33.85
N LEU A 42 -35.48 60.49 34.43
CA LEU A 42 -35.65 61.17 35.73
C LEU A 42 -36.06 60.34 36.98
N ARG A 43 -35.13 60.16 37.94
CA ARG A 43 -34.75 61.11 39.03
C ARG A 43 -35.67 61.08 40.26
N ARG A 44 -35.09 60.67 41.40
CA ARG A 44 -35.39 61.29 42.71
C ARG A 44 -34.14 61.35 43.58
N GLN A 45 -34.06 62.41 44.38
CA GLN A 45 -32.94 62.78 45.24
C GLN A 45 -33.38 62.70 46.72
N ASP A 46 -32.48 63.10 47.63
CA ASP A 46 -32.69 63.38 49.06
C ASP A 46 -32.61 62.15 50.00
N GLN A 47 -31.93 62.17 51.15
CA GLN A 47 -31.34 63.30 51.92
C GLN A 47 -30.12 62.86 52.77
N ILE A 48 -29.49 63.82 53.47
CA ILE A 48 -28.20 63.69 54.18
C ILE A 48 -28.38 63.55 55.70
N SER A 49 -27.73 62.56 56.32
CA SER A 49 -27.37 62.54 57.76
C SER A 49 -26.56 61.28 58.10
N SER A 50 -25.60 61.22 59.03
CA SER A 50 -24.76 62.24 59.70
C SER A 50 -23.77 61.50 60.62
N LEU A 51 -22.58 62.08 60.87
CA LEU A 51 -21.65 61.77 61.98
C LEU A 51 -20.88 60.42 61.97
N ASN A 52 -19.55 60.58 61.93
CA ASN A 52 -18.54 59.92 62.76
C ASN A 52 -18.54 58.37 62.90
N PHE A 53 -17.51 57.73 62.32
CA PHE A 53 -16.38 57.28 63.16
C PHE A 53 -15.09 57.02 62.35
N LEU A 54 -13.97 57.52 62.87
CA LEU A 54 -12.63 57.29 62.31
C LEU A 54 -12.20 55.82 62.46
N ARG A 55 -12.01 55.09 61.35
CA ARG A 55 -11.06 53.96 61.26
C ARG A 55 -10.39 53.98 59.89
N LEU A 56 -9.23 54.63 59.82
CA LEU A 56 -7.91 54.00 59.97
C LEU A 56 -7.52 53.17 58.74
N LEU A 57 -6.54 53.73 58.03
CA LEU A 57 -5.70 53.15 57.00
C LEU A 57 -5.45 51.65 57.23
N SER A 58 -6.24 50.79 56.58
CA SER A 58 -5.92 49.36 56.50
C SER A 58 -4.80 49.15 55.49
N THR A 59 -3.57 49.47 55.91
CA THR A 59 -2.38 48.92 55.27
C THR A 59 -2.35 47.43 55.54
N ALA A 60 -3.16 46.67 54.78
CA ALA A 60 -3.18 45.23 54.81
C ALA A 60 -1.74 44.75 54.57
N ARG A 61 -1.10 44.30 55.66
CA ARG A 61 0.29 43.91 55.70
C ARG A 61 0.46 42.75 54.73
N ARG A 62 0.93 43.04 53.51
CA ARG A 62 1.29 42.04 52.51
C ARG A 62 2.41 41.21 53.12
N ASN A 63 2.05 40.13 53.83
CA ASN A 63 3.00 39.09 54.20
C ASN A 63 3.64 38.63 52.89
N PRO A 64 4.97 38.77 52.72
CA PRO A 64 5.62 38.26 51.53
C PRO A 64 5.35 36.75 51.52
N THR A 65 4.61 36.29 50.50
CA THR A 65 4.36 34.87 50.30
C THR A 65 5.72 34.20 50.20
N ARG A 66 6.06 33.39 51.21
CA ARG A 66 7.32 32.65 51.37
C ARG A 66 7.81 32.23 50.00
N SER A 67 8.91 32.81 49.52
CA SER A 67 9.43 32.56 48.18
C SER A 67 9.62 31.06 48.03
N ASN A 68 8.77 30.46 47.19
CA ASN A 68 8.76 29.00 47.06
C ASN A 68 10.15 28.60 46.58
N ARG A 69 10.89 27.85 47.42
CA ARG A 69 12.31 27.57 47.15
C ARG A 69 12.33 26.79 45.84
N VAL A 70 12.81 27.42 44.77
CA VAL A 70 12.72 26.82 43.45
C VAL A 70 13.60 25.58 43.48
N ASP A 71 13.00 24.40 43.48
CA ASP A 71 13.72 23.14 43.41
C ASP A 71 14.33 23.01 42.01
N ILE A 72 15.53 23.56 41.87
CA ILE A 72 16.33 23.53 40.65
C ILE A 72 16.48 22.08 40.17
N GLY A 73 16.64 21.13 41.10
CA GLY A 73 16.66 19.70 40.82
C GLY A 73 15.35 19.14 40.24
N ALA A 74 14.19 19.58 40.74
CA ALA A 74 12.89 19.16 40.20
C ALA A 74 12.68 19.70 38.77
N ARG A 75 13.00 20.99 38.54
CA ARG A 75 12.93 21.59 37.20
C ARG A 75 13.94 20.99 36.22
N ALA A 76 15.14 20.64 36.67
CA ALA A 76 16.16 19.98 35.85
C ALA A 76 15.69 18.58 35.38
N ARG A 77 15.16 17.75 36.29
CA ARG A 77 14.55 16.45 35.94
C ARG A 77 13.37 16.60 34.98
N GLN A 78 12.53 17.61 35.16
CA GLN A 78 11.40 17.88 34.27
C GLN A 78 11.84 18.21 32.83
N LEU A 79 12.95 18.93 32.65
CA LEU A 79 13.52 19.23 31.33
C LEU A 79 14.18 17.99 30.68
N GLN A 80 14.82 17.13 31.47
CA GLN A 80 15.39 15.86 30.99
C GLN A 80 14.29 14.93 30.49
N ASN A 81 13.23 14.72 31.28
CA ASN A 81 12.11 13.86 30.90
C ASN A 81 11.39 14.38 29.65
N ARG A 82 11.17 15.69 29.52
CA ARG A 82 10.57 16.28 28.31
C ARG A 82 11.37 15.99 27.04
N ARG A 83 12.71 16.05 27.11
CA ARG A 83 13.59 15.70 25.97
C ARG A 83 13.54 14.20 25.64
N LEU A 84 13.50 13.35 26.67
CA LEU A 84 13.38 11.90 26.48
C LEU A 84 12.03 11.53 25.82
N TRP A 85 10.92 12.14 26.24
CA TRP A 85 9.62 11.97 25.58
C TRP A 85 9.61 12.46 24.12
N THR A 86 10.25 13.59 23.80
CA THR A 86 10.37 14.02 22.39
C THR A 86 11.18 13.03 21.55
N TYR A 87 12.28 12.46 22.08
CA TYR A 87 13.07 11.47 21.36
C TYR A 87 12.32 10.15 21.18
N ALA A 88 11.63 9.67 22.23
CA ALA A 88 10.80 8.47 22.17
C ALA A 88 9.67 8.61 21.12
N LEU A 89 9.00 9.77 21.08
CA LEU A 89 7.99 10.07 20.05
C LEU A 89 8.59 10.07 18.64
N THR A 90 9.71 10.76 18.41
CA THR A 90 10.36 10.78 17.08
C THR A 90 10.83 9.39 16.65
N PHE A 91 11.37 8.59 17.57
CA PHE A 91 11.81 7.22 17.28
C PHE A 91 10.62 6.31 16.96
N SER A 92 9.51 6.45 17.70
CA SER A 92 8.26 5.72 17.44
C SER A 92 7.67 6.08 16.07
N CYS A 93 7.66 7.35 15.67
CA CYS A 93 7.22 7.77 14.34
C CYS A 93 8.11 7.19 13.23
N ILE A 94 9.44 7.20 13.39
CA ILE A 94 10.37 6.63 12.40
C ILE A 94 10.20 5.10 12.30
N ALA A 95 10.11 4.40 13.43
CA ALA A 95 9.87 2.97 13.46
C ALA A 95 8.52 2.59 12.81
N GLY A 96 7.45 3.33 13.11
CA GLY A 96 6.14 3.14 12.48
C GLY A 96 6.18 3.38 10.96
N PHE A 97 6.86 4.42 10.50
CA PHE A 97 7.05 4.68 9.07
C PHE A 97 7.79 3.55 8.36
N ILE A 98 8.88 3.03 8.95
CA ILE A 98 9.63 1.89 8.40
C ILE A 98 8.73 0.65 8.29
N VAL A 99 7.93 0.35 9.32
CA VAL A 99 7.00 -0.80 9.30
C VAL A 99 5.95 -0.64 8.20
N ILE A 100 5.38 0.55 8.01
CA ILE A 100 4.39 0.83 6.95
C ILE A 100 5.03 0.66 5.56
N VAL A 101 6.23 1.20 5.33
CA VAL A 101 6.95 1.09 4.05
C VAL A 101 7.33 -0.37 3.75
N LEU A 102 7.84 -1.11 4.73
CA LEU A 102 8.21 -2.52 4.56
C LEU A 102 6.99 -3.40 4.25
N ASN A 103 5.84 -3.14 4.88
CA ASN A 103 4.60 -3.85 4.59
C ASN A 103 4.11 -3.55 3.16
N ASN A 104 4.02 -2.26 2.80
CA ASN A 104 3.57 -1.87 1.45
C ASN A 104 4.50 -2.34 0.31
N PHE A 105 5.80 -2.48 0.58
CA PHE A 105 6.75 -3.02 -0.40
C PHE A 105 6.51 -4.51 -0.71
N GLN A 106 6.12 -5.31 0.29
CA GLN A 106 5.85 -6.74 0.09
C GLN A 106 4.68 -6.98 -0.88
N ASP A 107 3.64 -6.14 -0.83
CA ASP A 107 2.48 -6.20 -1.74
C ASP A 107 2.82 -5.85 -3.20
N GLN A 108 3.94 -5.18 -3.47
CA GLN A 108 4.34 -4.73 -4.80
C GLN A 108 5.33 -5.65 -5.52
N LEU A 109 5.89 -6.65 -4.84
CA LEU A 109 6.87 -7.56 -5.44
C LEU A 109 6.18 -8.58 -6.36
N VAL A 110 6.29 -8.35 -7.67
CA VAL A 110 5.81 -9.27 -8.69
C VAL A 110 6.92 -10.25 -9.09
N PHE A 111 6.88 -11.44 -8.51
CA PHE A 111 7.83 -12.52 -8.80
C PHE A 111 7.48 -13.23 -10.12
N TYR A 112 8.51 -13.75 -10.80
CA TYR A 112 8.33 -14.68 -11.91
C TYR A 112 8.32 -16.11 -11.37
N VAL A 113 7.39 -16.92 -11.89
CA VAL A 113 7.08 -18.24 -11.32
C VAL A 113 6.66 -19.18 -12.46
N THR A 114 7.14 -20.42 -12.47
CA THR A 114 6.67 -21.46 -13.40
C THR A 114 5.32 -22.04 -12.94
N PRO A 115 4.57 -22.73 -13.82
CA PRO A 115 3.46 -23.60 -13.44
C PRO A 115 3.73 -24.51 -12.22
N THR A 116 4.88 -25.19 -12.18
CA THR A 116 5.20 -26.11 -11.07
C THR A 116 5.39 -25.34 -9.76
N ASP A 117 6.25 -24.33 -9.77
CA ASP A 117 6.50 -23.47 -8.59
C ASP A 117 5.23 -22.77 -8.10
N ALA A 118 4.33 -22.38 -9.02
CA ALA A 118 3.08 -21.70 -8.70
C ALA A 118 2.13 -22.59 -7.88
N LEU A 119 2.05 -23.88 -8.24
CA LEU A 119 1.23 -24.85 -7.53
C LEU A 119 1.81 -25.20 -6.15
N GLU A 120 3.14 -25.32 -6.03
CA GLU A 120 3.82 -25.50 -4.74
C GLU A 120 3.67 -24.29 -3.81
N LYS A 121 3.85 -23.07 -4.35
CA LYS A 121 3.66 -21.81 -3.61
C LYS A 121 2.22 -21.65 -3.13
N TYR A 122 1.24 -21.96 -3.98
CA TYR A 122 -0.18 -21.94 -3.60
C TYR A 122 -0.51 -22.97 -2.51
N SER A 123 0.03 -24.20 -2.61
CA SER A 123 -0.19 -25.27 -1.64
C SER A 123 0.43 -24.97 -0.27
N SER A 124 1.57 -24.29 -0.24
CA SER A 124 2.23 -23.87 1.01
C SER A 124 1.63 -22.61 1.61
N ASN A 125 1.18 -21.65 0.79
CA ASN A 125 0.49 -20.43 1.24
C ASN A 125 -0.57 -19.98 0.22
N PRO A 126 -1.88 -20.00 0.56
CA PRO A 126 -2.95 -19.45 -0.28
C PRO A 126 -3.01 -17.91 -0.20
N THR A 127 -1.87 -17.25 -0.43
CA THR A 127 -1.73 -15.79 -0.39
C THR A 127 -2.35 -15.16 -1.63
N LYS A 128 -3.06 -14.03 -1.45
CA LYS A 128 -3.62 -13.22 -2.55
C LYS A 128 -2.59 -12.31 -3.21
N SER A 129 -1.31 -12.70 -3.26
CA SER A 129 -0.29 -11.95 -3.97
C SER A 129 -0.46 -12.14 -5.47
N LYS A 130 -0.33 -11.04 -6.23
CA LYS A 130 -0.20 -11.13 -7.68
C LYS A 130 1.20 -11.60 -8.04
N PHE A 131 1.32 -12.43 -9.07
CA PHE A 131 2.62 -12.84 -9.59
C PHE A 131 2.56 -13.05 -11.11
N ARG A 132 3.73 -13.22 -11.71
CA ARG A 132 3.91 -13.46 -13.15
C ARG A 132 4.18 -14.93 -13.40
N LEU A 133 3.16 -15.62 -13.87
CA LEU A 133 3.26 -16.99 -14.36
C LEU A 133 3.98 -16.97 -15.71
N GLY A 134 5.18 -17.56 -15.79
CA GLY A 134 5.95 -17.70 -17.03
C GLY A 134 5.99 -19.14 -17.48
N GLY A 135 5.75 -19.39 -18.77
CA GLY A 135 5.77 -20.73 -19.34
C GLY A 135 5.58 -20.72 -20.85
N LEU A 136 5.37 -21.90 -21.43
CA LEU A 136 5.02 -22.09 -22.84
C LEU A 136 3.49 -22.22 -22.97
N VAL A 137 2.91 -21.69 -24.05
CA VAL A 137 1.50 -21.93 -24.38
C VAL A 137 1.36 -23.32 -25.01
N LEU A 138 0.51 -24.18 -24.45
CA LEU A 138 0.30 -25.54 -24.95
C LEU A 138 -0.44 -25.53 -26.31
N GLU A 139 -0.07 -26.43 -27.22
CA GLU A 139 -0.64 -26.52 -28.56
C GLU A 139 -2.10 -27.02 -28.58
N GLY A 140 -2.91 -26.38 -29.44
CA GLY A 140 -4.36 -26.49 -29.50
C GLY A 140 -5.07 -26.24 -28.18
N SER A 141 -4.48 -25.48 -27.24
CA SER A 141 -5.08 -25.18 -25.93
C SER A 141 -5.87 -23.87 -25.92
N VAL A 142 -5.68 -23.02 -26.93
CA VAL A 142 -6.29 -21.70 -26.99
C VAL A 142 -7.75 -21.81 -27.43
N ALA A 143 -8.66 -21.36 -26.57
CA ALA A 143 -10.09 -21.39 -26.78
C ALA A 143 -10.75 -20.04 -26.48
N HIS A 144 -11.71 -19.71 -27.32
CA HIS A 144 -12.58 -18.56 -27.18
C HIS A 144 -14.02 -19.04 -27.04
N PRO A 145 -14.65 -18.94 -25.85
CA PRO A 145 -16.06 -19.25 -25.67
C PRO A 145 -16.91 -18.23 -26.46
N PRO A 146 -17.85 -18.66 -27.32
CA PRO A 146 -18.60 -17.75 -28.19
C PRO A 146 -19.58 -16.82 -27.43
N SER A 147 -19.75 -17.02 -26.12
CA SER A 147 -20.67 -16.27 -25.26
C SER A 147 -19.98 -15.19 -24.41
N SER A 148 -18.65 -15.15 -24.32
CA SER A 148 -17.92 -14.22 -23.43
C SER A 148 -16.66 -13.65 -24.08
N THR A 149 -16.19 -12.50 -23.58
CA THR A 149 -14.88 -11.93 -23.95
C THR A 149 -13.73 -12.56 -23.13
N GLU A 150 -13.92 -13.79 -22.66
CA GLU A 150 -12.90 -14.54 -21.95
C GLU A 150 -12.10 -15.37 -22.97
N MET A 151 -10.84 -15.61 -22.62
CA MET A 151 -9.90 -16.43 -23.37
C MET A 151 -9.34 -17.46 -22.41
N GLU A 152 -9.43 -18.73 -22.79
CA GLU A 152 -8.88 -19.85 -22.04
C GLU A 152 -7.69 -20.42 -22.80
N PHE A 153 -6.58 -20.65 -22.10
CA PHE A 153 -5.40 -21.33 -22.66
C PHE A 153 -4.63 -22.03 -21.55
N VAL A 154 -3.79 -23.00 -21.90
CA VAL A 154 -2.99 -23.75 -20.92
C VAL A 154 -1.54 -23.30 -21.02
N VAL A 155 -0.93 -23.00 -19.88
CA VAL A 155 0.50 -22.66 -19.77
C VAL A 155 1.24 -23.81 -19.09
N THR A 156 2.33 -24.24 -19.70
CA THR A 156 3.13 -25.41 -19.30
C THR A 156 4.61 -25.07 -19.08
N ASP A 157 5.26 -25.77 -18.16
CA ASP A 157 6.72 -25.84 -18.04
C ASP A 157 7.29 -27.21 -18.45
N LEU A 158 6.54 -27.96 -19.27
CA LEU A 158 6.74 -29.35 -19.69
C LEU A 158 6.39 -30.41 -18.62
N ILE A 159 6.40 -30.06 -17.33
CA ILE A 159 6.07 -30.99 -16.22
C ILE A 159 4.64 -30.76 -15.74
N THR A 160 4.26 -29.52 -15.45
CA THR A 160 2.90 -29.17 -15.01
C THR A 160 2.25 -28.16 -15.95
N ASP A 161 0.93 -28.27 -16.05
CA ASP A 161 0.10 -27.53 -16.99
C ASP A 161 -1.03 -26.86 -16.21
N ILE A 162 -1.08 -25.53 -16.20
CA ILE A 162 -2.10 -24.72 -15.51
C ILE A 162 -3.06 -24.09 -16.51
N LEU A 163 -4.37 -24.18 -16.23
CA LEU A 163 -5.40 -23.46 -16.97
C LEU A 163 -5.34 -21.96 -16.64
N VAL A 164 -5.13 -21.14 -17.66
CA VAL A 164 -5.17 -19.68 -17.58
C VAL A 164 -6.50 -19.17 -18.16
N ARG A 165 -7.16 -18.29 -17.40
CA ARG A 165 -8.35 -17.55 -17.83
C ARG A 165 -8.02 -16.06 -17.87
N TYR A 166 -8.15 -15.47 -19.05
CA TYR A 166 -7.88 -14.06 -19.31
C TYR A 166 -9.14 -13.35 -19.81
N GLN A 167 -9.43 -12.15 -19.30
CA GLN A 167 -10.54 -11.33 -19.76
C GLN A 167 -10.02 -10.25 -20.73
N GLY A 168 -10.38 -10.36 -22.00
CA GLY A 168 -9.96 -9.42 -23.05
C GLY A 168 -9.35 -10.10 -24.28
N SER A 169 -8.81 -9.27 -25.19
CA SER A 169 -8.17 -9.72 -26.42
C SER A 169 -6.71 -10.07 -26.17
N LEU A 170 -6.28 -11.25 -26.64
CA LEU A 170 -4.88 -11.66 -26.57
C LEU A 170 -4.00 -10.76 -27.49
N PRO A 171 -2.73 -10.49 -27.13
CA PRO A 171 -1.81 -9.74 -27.99
C PRO A 171 -1.56 -10.44 -29.33
N ASP A 172 -1.28 -9.69 -30.40
CA ASP A 172 -1.01 -10.22 -31.75
C ASP A 172 0.23 -11.15 -31.83
N LEU A 173 1.17 -11.00 -30.89
CA LEU A 173 2.35 -11.87 -30.76
C LEU A 173 2.06 -13.18 -30.01
N PHE A 174 0.86 -13.34 -29.43
CA PHE A 174 0.49 -14.53 -28.69
C PHE A 174 0.26 -15.71 -29.65
N ARG A 175 1.02 -16.79 -29.47
CA ARG A 175 0.94 -18.00 -30.28
C ARG A 175 1.13 -19.23 -29.42
N GLU A 176 0.53 -20.33 -29.86
CA GLU A 176 0.78 -21.66 -29.29
C GLU A 176 2.26 -22.08 -29.52
N GLY A 177 2.79 -22.91 -28.63
CA GLY A 177 4.19 -23.35 -28.62
C GLY A 177 5.21 -22.28 -28.20
N HIS A 178 4.80 -21.02 -28.01
CA HIS A 178 5.69 -19.91 -27.67
C HIS A 178 5.68 -19.59 -26.17
N SER A 179 6.74 -18.90 -25.72
CA SER A 179 6.81 -18.38 -24.36
C SER A 179 5.83 -17.23 -24.13
N VAL A 180 5.19 -17.27 -22.96
CA VAL A 180 4.26 -16.25 -22.49
C VAL A 180 4.54 -15.94 -21.02
N VAL A 181 4.33 -14.68 -20.63
CA VAL A 181 4.28 -14.27 -19.24
C VAL A 181 2.89 -13.73 -18.95
N VAL A 182 2.26 -14.18 -17.88
CA VAL A 182 0.89 -13.81 -17.51
C VAL A 182 0.88 -13.24 -16.10
N GLU A 183 0.44 -12.00 -15.90
CA GLU A 183 0.28 -11.41 -14.56
C GLU A 183 -1.15 -11.66 -14.07
N GLY A 184 -1.29 -12.16 -12.83
CA GLY A 184 -2.59 -12.53 -12.28
C GLY A 184 -2.52 -13.18 -10.91
N PHE A 185 -3.60 -13.89 -10.57
CA PHE A 185 -3.80 -14.55 -9.28
C PHE A 185 -4.22 -16.00 -9.46
N VAL A 186 -3.69 -16.87 -8.61
CA VAL A 186 -4.17 -18.26 -8.48
C VAL A 186 -5.51 -18.28 -7.76
N LYS A 187 -6.46 -19.06 -8.27
CA LYS A 187 -7.78 -19.28 -7.65
C LYS A 187 -8.12 -20.78 -7.66
N PRO A 188 -8.74 -21.31 -6.60
CA PRO A 188 -9.24 -22.69 -6.62
C PRO A 188 -10.36 -22.82 -7.67
N ILE A 189 -10.38 -23.93 -8.41
CA ILE A 189 -11.51 -24.26 -9.27
C ILE A 189 -12.71 -24.55 -8.36
N THR A 190 -13.75 -23.73 -8.47
CA THR A 190 -15.04 -23.99 -7.82
C THR A 190 -15.84 -24.92 -8.73
N GLU A 191 -16.57 -25.88 -8.15
CA GLU A 191 -17.29 -26.93 -8.90
C GLU A 191 -18.28 -26.37 -9.97
N GLU A 192 -18.76 -25.14 -9.81
CA GLU A 192 -19.54 -24.41 -10.83
C GLU A 192 -18.79 -24.28 -12.17
N ILE A 193 -17.49 -23.99 -12.13
CA ILE A 193 -16.62 -23.87 -13.30
C ILE A 193 -16.39 -25.24 -13.97
N LYS A 194 -16.25 -26.30 -13.15
CA LYS A 194 -16.02 -27.68 -13.60
C LYS A 194 -17.23 -28.27 -14.33
N ASN A 195 -18.43 -27.83 -13.95
CA ASN A 195 -19.70 -28.22 -14.54
C ASN A 195 -20.09 -27.35 -15.76
N ALA A 196 -19.60 -26.11 -15.84
CA ALA A 196 -19.68 -25.26 -17.03
C ALA A 196 -18.72 -25.75 -18.13
N LYS A 197 -18.88 -27.01 -18.56
CA LYS A 197 -18.08 -27.66 -19.60
C LYS A 197 -18.20 -26.92 -20.93
N THR A 198 -17.20 -26.10 -21.24
CA THR A 198 -16.92 -25.65 -22.61
C THR A 198 -16.76 -26.89 -23.49
N GLU A 199 -17.38 -26.90 -24.68
CA GLU A 199 -17.47 -28.07 -25.58
C GLU A 199 -16.12 -28.51 -26.21
N LYS A 200 -15.00 -27.93 -25.76
CA LYS A 200 -13.63 -28.33 -26.08
C LYS A 200 -12.90 -28.55 -24.76
N SER A 201 -12.28 -29.71 -24.61
CA SER A 201 -11.75 -30.22 -23.35
C SER A 201 -10.42 -29.60 -22.89
N ILE A 202 -10.38 -28.27 -22.75
CA ILE A 202 -9.17 -27.53 -22.34
C ILE A 202 -8.76 -27.90 -20.90
N SER A 203 -9.74 -28.14 -20.01
CA SER A 203 -9.50 -28.61 -18.64
C SER A 203 -8.93 -30.03 -18.55
N GLU A 204 -9.12 -30.88 -19.57
CA GLU A 204 -8.53 -32.23 -19.62
C GLU A 204 -7.07 -32.18 -20.07
N LYS A 205 -6.67 -31.12 -20.79
CA LYS A 205 -5.26 -30.87 -21.15
C LYS A 205 -4.41 -30.34 -19.99
N ALA A 206 -5.04 -29.77 -18.96
CA ALA A 206 -4.33 -29.27 -17.78
C ALA A 206 -4.10 -30.41 -16.77
N ARG A 207 -2.83 -30.79 -16.54
CA ARG A 207 -2.45 -31.74 -15.47
C ARG A 207 -2.86 -31.27 -14.07
N SER A 208 -3.00 -29.96 -13.82
CA SER A 208 -3.52 -29.44 -12.54
C SER A 208 -5.04 -29.26 -12.57
N GLY A 209 -5.79 -30.23 -12.02
CA GLY A 209 -7.26 -30.23 -12.04
C GLY A 209 -7.97 -29.38 -10.97
N ASP A 210 -7.25 -28.87 -9.98
CA ASP A 210 -7.84 -28.28 -8.76
C ASP A 210 -7.83 -26.74 -8.75
N VAL A 211 -7.07 -26.12 -9.64
CA VAL A 211 -6.64 -24.71 -9.54
C VAL A 211 -6.55 -24.08 -10.93
N TYR A 212 -6.98 -22.82 -11.06
CA TYR A 212 -6.82 -22.03 -12.30
C TYR A 212 -6.14 -20.69 -12.02
N PHE A 213 -5.50 -20.14 -13.05
CA PHE A 213 -4.87 -18.83 -12.99
C PHE A 213 -5.78 -17.77 -13.60
N SER A 214 -6.22 -16.82 -12.78
CA SER A 214 -7.02 -15.67 -13.19
C SER A 214 -6.08 -14.55 -13.64
N ALA A 215 -5.86 -14.47 -14.95
CA ALA A 215 -4.99 -13.49 -15.58
C ALA A 215 -5.63 -12.10 -15.64
N THR A 216 -4.84 -11.08 -15.31
CA THR A 216 -5.17 -9.65 -15.50
C THR A 216 -4.47 -9.07 -16.73
N GLU A 217 -3.28 -9.58 -17.07
CA GLU A 217 -2.49 -9.14 -18.23
C GLU A 217 -1.75 -10.33 -18.86
N VAL A 218 -1.68 -10.36 -20.20
CA VAL A 218 -0.93 -11.35 -20.98
C VAL A 218 0.16 -10.64 -21.76
N LEU A 219 1.41 -11.00 -21.50
CA LEU A 219 2.62 -10.48 -22.13
C LEU A 219 3.19 -11.54 -23.08
N ALA A 220 2.94 -11.35 -24.37
CA ALA A 220 3.55 -12.16 -25.43
C ALA A 220 4.67 -11.37 -26.12
N LYS A 221 5.86 -11.98 -26.21
CA LYS A 221 7.02 -11.49 -26.96
C LYS A 221 7.69 -12.68 -27.63
N HIS A 222 8.11 -12.53 -28.89
CA HIS A 222 8.82 -13.59 -29.62
C HIS A 222 10.28 -13.76 -29.22
N ASP A 223 10.84 -12.83 -28.43
CA ASP A 223 12.24 -12.87 -28.04
C ASP A 223 12.45 -13.76 -26.81
N GLU A 224 13.25 -14.82 -26.94
CA GLU A 224 13.75 -15.64 -25.83
C GLU A 224 14.37 -14.77 -24.71
N LYS A 225 14.94 -13.62 -25.10
CA LYS A 225 15.50 -12.58 -24.24
C LYS A 225 14.50 -11.93 -23.26
N TYR A 226 13.18 -12.07 -23.49
CA TYR A 226 12.15 -11.53 -22.61
C TYR A 226 11.66 -12.56 -21.57
N MET A 227 11.98 -13.85 -21.72
CA MET A 227 11.64 -14.82 -20.69
C MET A 227 12.55 -14.62 -19.46
N PRO A 228 12.00 -14.53 -18.24
CA PRO A 228 12.80 -14.38 -17.02
C PRO A 228 13.80 -15.52 -16.88
N GLN A 229 15.03 -15.22 -16.46
CA GLN A 229 16.09 -16.24 -16.32
C GLN A 229 15.69 -17.39 -15.39
N GLU A 230 14.90 -17.11 -14.35
CA GLU A 230 14.34 -18.09 -13.41
C GLU A 230 13.42 -19.11 -14.13
N VAL A 231 12.51 -18.61 -14.97
CA VAL A 231 11.57 -19.42 -15.76
C VAL A 231 12.31 -20.19 -16.87
N ALA A 232 13.26 -19.54 -17.54
CA ALA A 232 14.05 -20.17 -18.60
C ALA A 232 14.90 -21.32 -18.08
N ALA A 233 15.61 -21.13 -16.95
CA ALA A 233 16.41 -22.16 -16.31
C ALA A 233 15.56 -23.35 -15.83
N ALA A 234 14.34 -23.09 -15.33
CA ALA A 234 13.41 -24.14 -14.94
C ALA A 234 12.93 -24.98 -16.14
N ILE A 235 12.52 -24.34 -17.25
CA ILE A 235 12.09 -25.06 -18.47
C ILE A 235 13.26 -25.85 -19.09
N GLU A 236 14.48 -25.29 -19.12
CA GLU A 236 15.67 -26.03 -19.54
C GLU A 236 15.97 -27.27 -18.69
N LYS A 237 15.85 -27.14 -17.36
CA LYS A 237 16.02 -28.24 -16.42
C LYS A 237 14.98 -29.33 -16.67
N ASN A 238 13.71 -28.94 -16.78
CA ASN A 238 12.59 -29.84 -17.05
C ASN A 238 12.78 -30.59 -18.38
N LYS A 239 13.22 -29.91 -19.43
CA LYS A 239 13.55 -30.52 -20.72
C LYS A 239 14.66 -31.57 -20.59
N LYS A 240 15.76 -31.26 -19.91
CA LYS A 240 16.88 -32.21 -19.67
C LYS A 240 16.40 -33.45 -18.91
N THR A 241 15.59 -33.28 -17.86
CA THR A 241 15.01 -34.41 -17.10
C THR A 241 14.10 -35.28 -17.96
N ILE A 242 13.33 -34.71 -18.88
CA ILE A 242 12.49 -35.49 -19.82
C ILE A 242 13.36 -36.25 -20.83
N GLU A 243 14.41 -35.63 -21.38
CA GLU A 243 15.36 -36.29 -22.28
C GLU A 243 16.12 -37.45 -21.60
N GLU A 244 16.53 -37.28 -20.34
CA GLU A 244 17.15 -38.33 -19.52
C GLU A 244 16.20 -39.52 -19.27
N GLN A 245 14.93 -39.25 -18.95
CA GLN A 245 13.91 -40.29 -18.76
C GLN A 245 13.66 -41.09 -20.05
N GLN A 246 13.60 -40.42 -21.21
CA GLN A 246 13.44 -41.09 -22.51
C GLN A 246 14.64 -41.97 -22.86
N GLN A 247 15.87 -41.53 -22.56
CA GLN A 247 17.08 -42.33 -22.78
C GLN A 247 17.13 -43.56 -21.87
N GLN A 248 16.74 -43.44 -20.59
CA GLN A 248 16.69 -44.58 -19.67
C GLN A 248 15.70 -45.65 -20.13
N GLN A 249 14.49 -45.25 -20.56
CA GLN A 249 13.47 -46.17 -21.09
C GLN A 249 13.94 -46.91 -22.36
N GLN A 250 14.71 -46.25 -23.24
CA GLN A 250 15.28 -46.90 -24.43
C GLN A 250 16.40 -47.90 -24.10
N VAL A 251 17.19 -47.65 -23.05
CA VAL A 251 18.28 -48.56 -22.63
C VAL A 251 17.76 -49.78 -21.86
N GLU A 252 16.63 -49.67 -21.16
CA GLU A 252 15.99 -50.80 -20.49
C GLU A 252 15.20 -51.69 -21.47
N GLY A 253 14.40 -51.10 -22.38
CA GLY A 253 13.67 -51.86 -23.40
C GLY A 253 14.58 -52.65 -24.36
N GLY A 254 15.83 -52.23 -24.54
CA GLY A 254 16.85 -52.93 -25.33
C GLY A 254 17.51 -54.13 -24.65
N LYS A 255 17.12 -54.51 -23.42
CA LYS A 255 17.66 -55.68 -22.69
C LYS A 255 16.69 -56.85 -22.54
N GLU A 256 15.43 -56.67 -22.95
CA GLU A 256 14.38 -57.72 -22.91
C GLU A 256 14.06 -58.30 -24.30
N SER A 257 14.91 -58.04 -25.30
CA SER A 257 14.85 -58.58 -26.68
C SER A 257 16.10 -59.37 -27.05
#